data_AF-B4GST5-F1
#
_entry.id   AF-B4GST5-F1
#
_cell.length_a   1.000
_cell.length_b   1.000
_cell.length_c   1.000
_cell.angle_alpha   90.00
_cell.angle_beta   90.00
_cell.angle_gamma   90.00
#
_symmetry.space_group_name_H-M   'P 1'
#
loop_
_entity.id
_entity.type
_entity.pdbx_description
1 polymer ?
#
loop_
_entity_poly.entity_id
_entity_poly.type
_entity_poly.pdbx_seq_one_letter_code
_entity_poly.pdbx_strand_id
1 'polypeptide(L)'
;MTFLENLCSCVPLRGMCLAMGYTMLVQPLFNLLWVAHFNAHICNDILTLGICADFINLSSCVLLLCGIYRDNSSILPLHIVAKLIALIVEMICHLILASVEMSHPLTMARSFFSIGTTFFDVLIVLSYYQQVDQD
;
A
#
# COMPACT_ATOMS: atom_id res chain seq x y z
N MET A 1 16.85 2.83 -13.94
CA MET A 1 16.42 4.21 -14.21
C MET A 1 15.60 4.37 -15.50
N THR A 2 15.60 3.44 -16.47
CA THR A 2 15.04 3.67 -17.81
C THR A 2 13.51 3.51 -18.02
N PHE A 3 12.78 2.75 -17.20
CA PHE A 3 11.33 2.53 -17.45
C PHE A 3 10.44 3.65 -16.92
N LEU A 4 10.77 4.20 -15.75
CA LEU A 4 10.01 5.28 -15.12
C LEU A 4 10.30 6.64 -15.76
N GLU A 5 11.52 6.93 -16.17
CA GLU A 5 11.85 8.18 -16.90
C GLU A 5 11.01 8.35 -18.17
N ASN A 6 10.81 7.28 -18.95
CA ASN A 6 10.02 7.32 -20.19
C ASN A 6 8.50 7.44 -19.95
N LEU A 7 7.97 6.92 -18.85
CA LEU A 7 6.55 7.04 -18.48
C LEU A 7 6.22 8.34 -17.72
N CYS A 8 7.24 8.95 -17.09
CA CYS A 8 7.11 10.04 -16.12
C CYS A 8 7.70 11.38 -16.59
N SER A 9 8.27 11.45 -17.80
CA SER A 9 8.91 12.66 -18.37
C SER A 9 8.04 13.93 -18.35
N CYS A 10 6.71 13.81 -18.24
CA CYS A 10 5.77 14.93 -18.25
C CYS A 10 5.03 15.16 -16.92
N VAL A 11 5.20 14.32 -15.89
CA VAL A 11 4.47 14.45 -14.61
C VAL A 11 5.48 14.67 -13.47
N PRO A 12 5.33 15.73 -12.66
CA PRO A 12 6.23 15.93 -11.52
C PRO A 12 6.11 14.75 -10.54
N LEU A 13 7.23 14.12 -10.18
CA LEU A 13 7.26 12.97 -9.24
C LEU A 13 6.55 13.30 -7.92
N ARG A 14 6.70 14.53 -7.43
CA ARG A 14 5.97 15.01 -6.24
C ARG A 14 4.45 14.85 -6.39
N GLY A 15 3.91 15.15 -7.58
CA GLY A 15 2.50 14.96 -7.91
C GLY A 15 2.09 13.50 -7.95
N MET A 16 2.95 12.61 -8.45
CA MET A 16 2.69 11.17 -8.44
C MET A 16 2.72 10.58 -7.02
N CYS A 17 3.65 11.00 -6.16
CA CYS A 17 3.68 10.59 -4.77
C CYS A 17 2.41 11.06 -4.03
N LEU A 18 1.93 12.29 -4.29
CA LEU A 18 0.66 12.77 -3.72
C LEU A 18 -0.53 11.95 -4.23
N ALA A 19 -0.59 11.72 -5.55
CA ALA A 19 -1.64 10.90 -6.14
C ALA A 19 -1.67 9.50 -5.50
N MET A 20 -0.50 8.86 -5.33
CA MET A 20 -0.42 7.56 -4.65
C MET A 20 -0.82 7.61 -3.18
N GLY A 21 -0.38 8.63 -2.44
CA GLY A 21 -0.80 8.82 -1.05
C GLY A 21 -2.33 8.90 -0.91
N TYR A 22 -3.02 9.56 -1.83
CA TYR A 22 -4.49 9.63 -1.83
C TYR A 22 -5.17 8.36 -2.36
N THR A 23 -4.67 7.74 -3.41
CA THR A 23 -5.28 6.51 -3.94
C THR A 23 -5.14 5.34 -2.96
N MET A 24 -4.05 5.30 -2.20
CA MET A 24 -3.84 4.25 -1.20
C MET A 24 -4.75 4.37 0.03
N LEU A 25 -5.36 5.53 0.30
CA LEU A 25 -6.41 5.67 1.31
C LEU A 25 -7.70 4.93 0.92
N VAL A 26 -7.88 4.58 -0.35
CA VAL A 26 -9.02 3.80 -0.84
C VAL A 26 -8.88 2.32 -0.45
N GLN A 27 -7.66 1.83 -0.24
CA GLN A 27 -7.43 0.40 0.01
C GLN A 27 -8.01 -0.08 1.37
N PRO A 28 -7.84 0.65 2.49
CA PRO A 28 -8.55 0.34 3.73
C PRO A 28 -10.08 0.34 3.60
N LEU A 29 -10.64 1.24 2.77
CA LEU A 29 -12.09 1.26 2.50
C LEU A 29 -12.54 0.00 1.76
N PHE A 30 -11.77 -0.44 0.77
CA PHE A 30 -12.04 -1.69 0.06
C PHE A 30 -11.96 -2.90 1.01
N ASN A 31 -10.99 -2.90 1.93
CA ASN A 31 -10.81 -3.94 2.94
C ASN A 31 -11.96 -3.96 3.96
N LEU A 32 -12.48 -2.80 4.34
CA LEU A 32 -13.67 -2.68 5.18
C LEU A 32 -14.92 -3.26 4.49
N LEU A 33 -15.13 -2.94 3.21
CA LEU A 33 -16.25 -3.48 2.41
C LEU A 33 -16.16 -5.01 2.29
N TRP A 34 -14.94 -5.54 2.10
CA TRP A 34 -14.68 -6.97 2.10
C TRP A 34 -15.10 -7.63 3.41
N VAL A 35 -14.65 -7.07 4.54
CA VAL A 35 -15.02 -7.59 5.87
C VAL A 35 -16.53 -7.53 6.08
N ALA A 36 -17.18 -6.42 5.71
CA ALA A 36 -18.63 -6.27 5.86
C ALA A 36 -19.41 -7.33 5.05
N HIS A 37 -18.91 -7.71 3.87
CA HIS A 37 -19.54 -8.71 3.01
C HIS A 37 -19.33 -10.15 3.52
N PHE A 38 -18.15 -10.45 4.07
CA PHE A 38 -17.75 -11.81 4.50
C PHE A 38 -17.76 -12.03 6.02
N ASN A 39 -18.27 -11.07 6.80
CA ASN A 39 -18.15 -11.03 8.26
C ASN A 39 -18.59 -12.32 8.97
N ALA A 40 -19.62 -13.01 8.45
CA ALA A 40 -20.14 -14.24 9.04
C ALA A 40 -19.20 -15.46 8.93
N HIS A 41 -18.18 -15.39 8.07
CA HIS A 41 -17.28 -16.51 7.75
C HIS A 41 -15.83 -16.25 8.15
N ILE A 42 -15.52 -15.09 8.75
CA ILE A 42 -14.14 -14.69 9.06
C ILE A 42 -13.82 -15.04 10.53
N CYS A 43 -12.70 -15.73 10.75
CA CYS A 43 -12.14 -15.97 12.07
C CYS A 43 -11.63 -14.64 12.67
N ASN A 44 -11.80 -14.46 13.99
CA ASN A 44 -11.37 -13.26 14.70
C ASN A 44 -9.86 -12.96 14.56
N ASP A 45 -9.03 -13.99 14.41
CA ASP A 45 -7.59 -13.83 14.21
C ASP A 45 -7.27 -13.21 12.83
N ILE A 46 -7.97 -13.66 11.78
CA ILE A 46 -7.84 -13.11 10.41
C ILE A 46 -8.34 -11.67 10.38
N LEU A 47 -9.45 -11.41 11.08
CA LEU A 47 -9.99 -10.05 11.22
C LEU A 47 -8.99 -9.11 11.91
N THR A 48 -8.37 -9.57 13.00
CA THR A 48 -7.39 -8.80 13.76
C THR A 48 -6.15 -8.50 12.91
N LEU A 49 -5.61 -9.50 12.22
CA LEU A 49 -4.48 -9.31 11.30
C LEU A 49 -4.81 -8.34 10.16
N GLY A 50 -6.03 -8.43 9.59
CA GLY A 50 -6.51 -7.51 8.57
C GLY A 50 -6.57 -6.06 9.06
N ILE A 51 -7.14 -5.83 10.25
CA ILE A 51 -7.21 -4.50 10.87
C ILE A 51 -5.80 -3.96 11.18
N CYS A 52 -4.89 -4.81 11.67
CA CYS A 52 -3.49 -4.44 11.88
C CYS A 52 -2.83 -4.00 10.57
N ALA A 53 -3.01 -4.75 9.49
CA ALA A 53 -2.46 -4.39 8.17
C ALA A 53 -3.03 -3.05 7.68
N ASP A 54 -4.34 -2.82 7.82
CA ASP A 54 -5.01 -1.58 7.41
C ASP A 54 -4.51 -0.37 8.22
N PHE A 55 -4.26 -0.54 9.52
CA PHE A 55 -3.71 0.51 10.37
C PHE A 55 -2.27 0.88 9.96
N ILE A 56 -1.43 -0.12 9.66
CA ILE A 56 -0.07 0.11 9.16
C ILE A 56 -0.13 0.78 7.79
N ASN A 57 -1.05 0.36 6.91
CA ASN A 57 -1.24 0.98 5.60
C ASN A 57 -1.69 2.45 5.72
N LEU A 58 -2.62 2.75 6.62
CA LEU A 58 -3.11 4.11 6.87
C LEU A 58 -2.02 5.01 7.45
N SER A 59 -1.30 4.54 8.47
CA SER A 59 -0.19 5.29 9.05
C SER A 59 0.91 5.54 8.04
N SER A 60 1.21 4.55 7.19
CA SER A 60 2.13 4.71 6.07
C SER A 60 1.68 5.80 5.07
N CYS A 61 0.41 5.86 4.69
CA CYS A 61 -0.09 6.94 3.82
C CYS A 61 0.07 8.32 4.46
N VAL A 62 -0.18 8.43 5.76
CA VAL A 62 0.06 9.68 6.50
C VAL A 62 1.54 10.06 6.49
N LEU A 63 2.45 9.10 6.67
CA LEU A 63 3.90 9.34 6.58
C LEU A 63 4.31 9.86 5.19
N LEU A 64 3.78 9.29 4.11
CA LEU A 64 4.06 9.76 2.75
C LEU A 64 3.58 11.20 2.54
N LEU A 65 2.33 11.48 2.88
CA LEU A 65 1.77 12.83 2.77
C LEU A 65 2.55 13.82 3.63
N CYS A 66 2.89 13.47 4.87
CA CYS A 66 3.72 14.32 5.73
C CYS A 66 5.10 14.56 5.15
N GLY A 67 5.76 13.52 4.61
CA GLY A 67 7.07 13.63 3.97
C GLY A 67 7.04 14.60 2.79
N ILE A 68 5.99 14.56 1.96
CA ILE A 68 5.84 15.45 0.80
C ILE A 68 5.43 16.87 1.19
N TYR A 69 4.51 17.05 2.16
CA TYR A 69 4.05 18.38 2.57
C TYR A 69 5.08 19.14 3.41
N ARG A 70 5.93 18.43 4.17
CA ARG A 70 7.04 19.03 4.93
C ARG A 70 8.37 19.04 4.18
N ASP A 71 8.38 18.56 2.94
CA ASP A 71 9.60 18.40 2.14
C ASP A 71 10.74 17.72 2.93
N ASN A 72 10.38 16.69 3.71
CA ASN A 72 11.31 15.94 4.56
C ASN A 72 11.55 14.54 4.00
N SER A 73 12.66 14.39 3.27
CA SER A 73 13.07 13.14 2.60
C SER A 73 13.30 11.97 3.56
N SER A 74 13.70 12.24 4.81
CA SER A 74 13.99 11.18 5.80
C SER A 74 12.78 10.32 6.19
N ILE A 75 11.56 10.82 5.95
CA ILE A 75 10.31 10.13 6.29
C ILE A 75 9.92 9.11 5.19
N LEU A 76 10.41 9.29 3.96
CA LEU A 76 10.03 8.46 2.82
C LEU A 76 10.50 7.00 2.95
N PRO A 77 11.74 6.73 3.38
CA PRO A 77 12.17 5.35 3.68
C PRO A 77 11.30 4.69 4.75
N LEU A 78 10.86 5.45 5.77
CA LEU A 78 9.98 4.93 6.82
C LEU A 78 8.60 4.54 6.25
N HIS A 79 8.06 5.35 5.35
CA HIS A 79 6.84 5.02 4.62
C HIS A 79 6.98 3.72 3.82
N ILE A 80 8.07 3.56 3.05
CA ILE A 80 8.35 2.34 2.27
C ILE A 80 8.39 1.10 3.17
N VAL A 81 9.12 1.18 4.29
CA VAL A 81 9.21 0.07 5.25
C VAL A 81 7.84 -0.26 5.84
N ALA A 82 7.07 0.76 6.25
CA ALA A 82 5.73 0.56 6.77
C ALA A 82 4.80 -0.10 5.73
N LYS A 83 4.88 0.29 4.46
CA LYS A 83 4.11 -0.33 3.38
C LYS A 83 4.45 -1.79 3.17
N LEU A 84 5.74 -2.13 3.16
CA LEU A 84 6.18 -3.51 3.00
C LEU A 84 5.72 -4.38 4.17
N ILE A 85 5.77 -3.87 5.40
CA ILE A 85 5.25 -4.58 6.57
C ILE A 85 3.74 -4.82 6.43
N ALA A 86 2.97 -3.79 6.05
CA ALA A 86 1.52 -3.93 5.84
C ALA A 86 1.21 -5.00 4.77
N LEU A 87 1.95 -4.99 3.66
CA LEU A 87 1.80 -5.96 2.58
C LEU A 87 2.12 -7.39 3.06
N ILE A 88 3.17 -7.58 3.86
CA ILE A 88 3.52 -8.90 4.41
C ILE A 88 2.39 -9.43 5.29
N VAL A 89 1.84 -8.60 6.18
CA VAL A 89 0.71 -9.00 7.04
C VAL A 89 -0.52 -9.34 6.19
N GLU A 90 -0.82 -8.55 5.14
CA GLU A 90 -1.93 -8.83 4.22
C GLU A 90 -1.72 -10.13 3.44
N MET A 91 -0.48 -10.44 3.02
CA MET A 91 -0.15 -11.71 2.36
C MET A 91 -0.30 -12.90 3.30
N ILE A 92 0.05 -12.77 4.58
CA ILE A 92 -0.21 -13.80 5.59
C ILE A 92 -1.71 -14.07 5.70
N CYS A 93 -2.54 -13.02 5.77
CA CYS A 93 -4.00 -13.18 5.76
C CYS A 93 -4.51 -13.92 4.51
N HIS A 94 -4.01 -13.56 3.33
CA HIS A 94 -4.39 -14.22 2.09
C HIS A 94 -3.95 -15.68 2.03
N LEU A 95 -2.75 -16.01 2.54
CA LEU A 95 -2.25 -17.38 2.61
C LEU A 95 -3.13 -18.24 3.55
N ILE A 96 -3.51 -17.69 4.70
CA ILE A 96 -4.41 -18.37 5.65
C ILE A 96 -5.77 -18.61 4.99
N LEU A 97 -6.37 -17.58 4.36
CA LEU A 97 -7.63 -17.73 3.63
C LEU A 97 -7.56 -18.78 2.50
N ALA A 98 -6.46 -18.83 1.77
CA ALA A 98 -6.23 -19.82 0.73
C ALA A 98 -6.10 -21.25 1.31
N SER A 99 -5.46 -21.40 2.48
CA SER A 99 -5.28 -22.69 3.14
C SER A 99 -6.58 -23.34 3.62
N VAL A 100 -7.65 -22.55 3.81
CA VAL A 100 -8.98 -23.01 4.23
C VAL A 100 -9.95 -23.12 3.03
N GLU A 101 -9.41 -23.15 1.80
CA GLU A 101 -10.17 -23.22 0.53
C GLU A 101 -11.24 -22.12 0.34
N MET A 102 -11.15 -21.01 1.08
CA MET A 102 -12.00 -19.83 0.88
C MET A 102 -11.44 -18.90 -0.21
N SER A 103 -11.04 -19.46 -1.34
CA SER A 103 -10.47 -18.72 -2.47
C SER A 103 -11.56 -18.09 -3.35
N HIS A 104 -12.26 -17.08 -2.82
CA HIS A 104 -13.16 -16.28 -3.63
C HIS A 104 -12.38 -15.38 -4.63
N PRO A 105 -12.91 -15.16 -5.84
CA PRO A 105 -12.24 -14.34 -6.87
C PRO A 105 -12.01 -12.89 -6.42
N LEU A 106 -12.86 -12.37 -5.55
CA LEU A 106 -12.69 -11.06 -4.93
C LEU A 106 -11.49 -11.03 -3.96
N THR A 107 -11.20 -12.11 -3.24
CA THR A 107 -10.00 -12.24 -2.38
C THR A 107 -8.72 -12.21 -3.21
N MET A 108 -8.72 -12.85 -4.38
CA MET A 108 -7.61 -12.79 -5.34
C MET A 108 -7.47 -11.41 -5.97
N ALA A 109 -8.57 -10.78 -6.41
CA ALA A 109 -8.52 -9.43 -6.98
C ALA A 109 -7.95 -8.43 -5.97
N ARG A 110 -8.34 -8.55 -4.69
CA ARG A 110 -7.79 -7.76 -3.59
C ARG A 110 -6.27 -7.93 -3.44
N SER A 111 -5.78 -9.16 -3.46
CA SER A 111 -4.33 -9.41 -3.29
C SER A 111 -3.52 -8.88 -4.46
N PHE A 112 -3.98 -9.09 -5.70
CA PHE A 112 -3.34 -8.52 -6.89
C PHE A 112 -3.32 -6.99 -6.87
N PHE A 113 -4.44 -6.38 -6.46
CA PHE A 113 -4.51 -4.93 -6.32
C PHE A 113 -3.51 -4.43 -5.28
N SER A 114 -3.46 -5.04 -4.10
CA SER A 114 -2.54 -4.65 -3.02
C SER A 114 -1.08 -4.78 -3.43
N ILE A 115 -0.69 -5.91 -4.03
CA ILE A 115 0.68 -6.12 -4.51
C ILE A 115 1.04 -5.09 -5.59
N GLY A 116 0.13 -4.88 -6.55
CA GLY A 116 0.33 -3.93 -7.64
C GLY A 116 0.50 -2.50 -7.13
N THR A 117 -0.38 -2.04 -6.24
CA THR A 117 -0.31 -0.68 -5.69
C THR A 117 0.95 -0.48 -4.86
N THR A 118 1.33 -1.44 -4.00
CA THR A 118 2.59 -1.36 -3.24
C THR A 118 3.82 -1.36 -4.16
N PHE A 119 3.81 -2.15 -5.24
CA PHE A 119 4.93 -2.15 -6.20
C PHE A 119 5.12 -0.79 -6.86
N PHE A 120 4.05 -0.20 -7.38
CA PHE A 120 4.13 1.14 -8.01
C PHE A 120 4.48 2.23 -7.00
N ASP A 121 3.92 2.18 -5.80
CA ASP A 121 4.21 3.12 -4.72
C ASP A 121 5.69 3.10 -4.33
N VAL A 122 6.26 1.93 -4.05
CA VAL A 122 7.68 1.79 -3.72
C VAL A 122 8.56 2.33 -4.86
N LEU A 123 8.24 2.01 -6.12
CA LEU A 123 9.00 2.52 -7.26
C LEU A 123 8.95 4.06 -7.36
N ILE A 124 7.77 4.66 -7.23
CA ILE A 124 7.57 6.11 -7.34
C ILE A 124 8.26 6.83 -6.17
N VAL A 125 8.02 6.37 -4.93
CA VAL A 125 8.58 7.00 -3.73
C VAL A 125 10.08 6.85 -3.67
N LEU A 126 10.63 5.69 -4.03
CA LEU A 126 12.08 5.49 -4.10
C LEU A 126 12.72 6.38 -5.17
N SER A 127 12.10 6.51 -6.34
CA SER A 127 12.58 7.40 -7.41
C SER A 127 12.59 8.86 -6.94
N TYR A 128 11.55 9.29 -6.23
CA TYR A 128 11.49 10.65 -5.68
C TYR A 128 12.51 10.86 -4.55
N TYR A 129 12.69 9.88 -3.67
CA TYR A 129 13.70 9.93 -2.63
C TYR A 129 15.11 10.09 -3.22
N GLN A 130 15.44 9.32 -4.26
CA GLN A 130 16.74 9.42 -4.95
C GLN A 130 16.96 10.78 -5.61
N GLN A 131 15.90 11.39 -6.16
CA GLN A 131 15.98 12.73 -6.74
C GLN A 131 16.25 13.78 -5.66
N VAL A 132 15.53 13.74 -4.53
CA VAL A 132 15.69 14.72 -3.44
C VAL A 132 17.00 14.56 -2.68
N ASP A 133 17.57 13.35 -2.60
CA ASP A 133 18.87 13.10 -1.95
C ASP A 133 20.06 13.55 -2.82
N GLN A 134 19.84 13.77 -4.12
CA GLN A 134 20.85 14.23 -5.09
C GLN A 134 20.87 15.76 -5.26
N ASP A 135 19.82 16.46 -4.83
CA ASP A 135 19.69 17.93 -4.84
C ASP A 135 20.21 18.56 -3.53
#